data_AF-A0A4P7BBZ9-F1
#
_entry.id   AF-A0A4P7BBZ9-F1
#
_cell.length_a   1.000
_cell.length_b   1.000
_cell.length_c   1.000
_cell.angle_alpha   90.00
_cell.angle_beta   90.00
_cell.angle_gamma   90.00
#
_symmetry.space_group_name_H-M   'P 1'
#
loop_
_entity.id
_entity.type
_entity.pdbx_description
1 polymer ?
#
loop_
_entity_poly.entity_id
_entity_poly.type
_entity_poly.pdbx_seq_one_letter_code
_entity_poly.pdbx_strand_id
1 'polypeptide(L)'
;MIISNIDKIYNDAFGLWISGLFSAIEGNNPGLAFDDQKDAFFEILRRWLAEGKVKFCKPSDPLGEVWHASAEEIISFLQAGWPPHVKDEHDIDLNNYFYDLPALLWVGPDGKISSS
;
A
#
# COMPACT_ATOMS: atom_id res chain seq x y z
N MET A 1 8.43 7.44 12.81
CA MET A 1 8.14 8.57 11.90
C MET A 1 6.71 9.03 12.15
N ILE A 2 6.43 10.34 12.11
CA ILE A 2 5.05 10.86 12.20
C ILE A 2 4.53 10.99 10.77
N ILE A 3 3.50 10.23 10.42
CA ILE A 3 2.81 10.36 9.12
C ILE A 3 1.84 11.52 9.23
N SER A 4 2.18 12.65 8.61
CA SER A 4 1.27 13.78 8.45
C SER A 4 0.11 13.41 7.51
N ASN A 5 -1.06 14.01 7.71
CA ASN A 5 -2.21 13.90 6.81
C ASN A 5 -2.76 12.49 6.57
N ILE A 6 -2.54 11.53 7.48
CA ILE A 6 -2.94 10.12 7.29
C ILE A 6 -4.43 9.94 6.96
N ASP A 7 -5.32 10.73 7.56
CA ASP A 7 -6.76 10.65 7.27
C ASP A 7 -7.09 11.16 5.86
N LYS A 8 -6.36 12.18 5.40
CA LYS A 8 -6.52 12.70 4.03
C LYS A 8 -5.94 11.71 3.02
N ILE A 9 -4.78 11.12 3.30
CA ILE A 9 -4.20 10.06 2.48
C ILE A 9 -5.18 8.88 2.36
N TYR A 10 -5.81 8.48 3.47
CA TYR A 10 -6.84 7.43 3.43
C TYR A 10 -7.98 7.81 2.50
N ASN A 11 -8.56 9.00 2.64
CA ASN A 11 -9.69 9.42 1.81
C ASN A 11 -9.34 9.54 0.33
N ASP A 12 -8.14 10.01 0.00
CA ASP A 12 -7.69 10.16 -1.39
C ASP A 12 -7.31 8.81 -2.02
N ALA A 13 -6.88 7.83 -1.21
CA ALA A 13 -6.46 6.51 -1.67
C ALA A 13 -7.58 5.46 -1.63
N PHE A 14 -8.64 5.66 -0.85
CA PHE A 14 -9.66 4.66 -0.61
C PHE A 14 -10.29 4.18 -1.92
N GLY A 15 -10.29 2.86 -2.13
CA GLY A 15 -10.79 2.28 -3.36
C GLY A 15 -9.89 2.54 -4.57
N LEU A 16 -8.60 2.82 -4.39
CA LEU A 16 -7.62 2.79 -5.46
C LEU A 16 -6.76 1.53 -5.39
N TRP A 17 -6.01 1.27 -6.46
CA TRP A 17 -4.94 0.27 -6.47
C TRP A 17 -3.82 0.68 -5.51
N ILE A 18 -2.94 -0.27 -5.17
CA ILE A 18 -1.82 0.00 -4.25
C ILE A 18 -0.88 1.10 -4.75
N SER A 19 -0.71 1.23 -6.08
CA SER A 19 0.02 2.35 -6.69
C SER A 19 -0.67 3.70 -6.44
N GLY A 20 -2.01 3.74 -6.45
CA GLY A 20 -2.78 4.93 -6.09
C GLY A 20 -2.59 5.35 -4.64
N LEU A 21 -2.47 4.39 -3.71
CA LEU A 21 -2.05 4.67 -2.33
C LEU A 21 -0.66 5.29 -2.29
N PHE A 22 0.29 4.73 -3.04
CA PHE A 22 1.66 5.26 -3.09
C PHE A 22 1.68 6.71 -3.57
N SER A 23 1.00 7.03 -4.68
CA SER A 23 0.90 8.40 -5.21
C SER A 23 0.13 9.35 -4.28
N ALA A 24 -0.90 8.86 -3.57
CA ALA A 24 -1.64 9.68 -2.61
C ALA A 24 -0.77 10.19 -1.45
N ILE A 25 0.33 9.51 -1.13
CA ILE A 25 1.27 9.96 -0.10
C ILE A 25 2.02 11.21 -0.56
N GLU A 26 2.60 11.21 -1.76
CA GLU A 26 3.28 12.39 -2.33
C GLU A 26 2.29 13.52 -2.58
N GLY A 27 1.12 13.22 -3.15
CA GLY A 27 0.11 14.25 -3.43
C GLY A 27 -0.40 14.98 -2.19
N ASN A 28 -0.33 14.35 -1.01
CA ASN A 28 -0.67 14.95 0.28
C ASN A 28 0.55 15.50 1.06
N ASN A 29 1.76 15.30 0.53
CA ASN A 29 3.01 15.79 1.08
C ASN A 29 3.92 16.27 -0.08
N PRO A 30 3.58 17.38 -0.76
CA PRO A 30 4.30 17.81 -1.96
C PRO A 30 5.79 18.03 -1.68
N GLY A 31 6.65 17.46 -2.55
CA GLY A 31 8.11 17.55 -2.40
C GLY A 31 8.72 16.61 -1.37
N LEU A 32 7.97 15.62 -0.88
CA LEU A 32 8.51 14.51 -0.10
C LEU A 32 9.56 13.75 -0.93
N ALA A 33 10.71 13.44 -0.32
CA ALA A 33 11.71 12.64 -1.00
C ALA A 33 11.20 11.21 -1.23
N PHE A 34 11.61 10.59 -2.34
CA PHE A 34 11.15 9.25 -2.71
C PHE A 34 11.39 8.20 -1.61
N ASP A 35 12.55 8.24 -0.95
CA ASP A 35 12.85 7.32 0.15
C ASP A 35 11.93 7.54 1.35
N ASP A 36 11.58 8.80 1.66
CA ASP A 36 10.61 9.12 2.72
C ASP A 36 9.18 8.71 2.32
N GLN A 37 8.81 8.81 1.04
CA GLN A 37 7.53 8.32 0.50
C GLN A 37 7.43 6.79 0.63
N LYS A 38 8.50 6.06 0.30
CA LYS A 38 8.60 4.61 0.49
C LYS A 38 8.48 4.22 1.95
N ASP A 39 9.20 4.88 2.84
CA ASP A 39 9.13 4.60 4.27
C ASP A 39 7.72 4.90 4.82
N ALA A 40 7.10 6.00 4.39
CA ALA A 40 5.72 6.35 4.71
C ALA A 40 4.72 5.31 4.18
N PHE A 41 4.92 4.82 2.97
CA PHE A 41 4.08 3.79 2.37
C PHE A 41 4.02 2.51 3.19
N PHE A 42 5.19 1.96 3.56
CA PHE A 42 5.24 0.74 4.36
C PHE A 42 4.71 0.94 5.78
N GLU A 43 4.96 2.10 6.40
CA GLU A 43 4.44 2.38 7.74
C GLU A 43 2.91 2.57 7.75
N ILE A 44 2.35 3.25 6.74
CA ILE A 44 0.90 3.40 6.57
C ILE A 44 0.26 2.02 6.37
N LEU A 45 0.80 1.20 5.47
CA LEU A 45 0.28 -0.14 5.22
C LEU A 45 0.34 -1.00 6.48
N ARG A 46 1.48 -0.99 7.20
CA ARG A 46 1.63 -1.74 8.46
C ARG A 46 0.52 -1.37 9.44
N ARG A 47 0.30 -0.07 9.62
CA ARG A 47 -0.72 0.45 10.53
C ARG A 47 -2.13 0.05 10.08
N TRP A 48 -2.47 0.22 8.81
CA TRP A 48 -3.81 -0.08 8.31
C TRP A 48 -4.11 -1.58 8.23
N LEU A 49 -3.10 -2.43 8.04
CA LEU A 49 -3.23 -3.87 8.18
C LEU A 49 -3.53 -4.25 9.63
N ALA A 50 -2.79 -3.69 10.59
CA ALA A 50 -3.01 -3.94 12.01
C ALA A 50 -4.39 -3.43 12.50
N GLU A 51 -4.84 -2.29 11.97
CA GLU A 51 -6.16 -1.71 12.24
C GLU A 51 -7.30 -2.42 11.47
N GLY A 52 -6.99 -3.32 10.53
CA GLY A 52 -7.97 -4.01 9.70
C GLY A 52 -8.67 -3.12 8.67
N LYS A 53 -8.11 -1.93 8.37
CA LYS A 53 -8.59 -1.00 7.35
C LYS A 53 -8.28 -1.46 5.93
N VAL A 54 -7.20 -2.23 5.78
CA VAL A 54 -6.85 -2.89 4.53
C VAL A 54 -6.51 -4.35 4.76
N LYS A 55 -6.63 -5.15 3.71
CA LYS A 55 -6.18 -6.54 3.63
C LYS A 55 -5.52 -6.75 2.27
N PHE A 56 -4.90 -7.91 2.08
CA PHE A 56 -4.41 -8.34 0.77
C PHE A 56 -5.05 -9.66 0.38
N CYS A 57 -5.11 -9.97 -0.91
CA CYS A 57 -5.25 -11.34 -1.37
C CYS A 57 -3.96 -12.13 -1.09
N LYS A 58 -4.04 -13.47 -1.03
CA LYS A 58 -2.85 -14.30 -0.80
C LYS A 58 -1.98 -14.40 -2.07
N PRO A 59 -0.64 -14.51 -1.98
CA PRO A 59 0.23 -14.58 -3.15
C PRO A 59 -0.07 -15.73 -4.13
N SER A 60 -0.57 -16.86 -3.62
CA SER A 60 -0.96 -18.01 -4.45
C SER A 60 -2.28 -17.82 -5.19
N ASP A 61 -3.05 -16.77 -4.86
CA ASP A 61 -4.35 -16.45 -5.42
C ASP A 61 -4.56 -14.91 -5.38
N PRO A 62 -3.80 -14.16 -6.19
CA PRO A 62 -3.59 -12.73 -6.02
C PRO A 62 -4.84 -11.86 -6.25
N LEU A 63 -5.93 -12.45 -6.77
CA LEU A 63 -7.21 -11.78 -7.02
C LEU A 63 -8.38 -12.47 -6.31
N GLY A 64 -8.12 -13.48 -5.47
CA GLY A 64 -9.14 -14.31 -4.86
C GLY A 64 -9.16 -14.17 -3.34
N GLU A 65 -8.73 -15.22 -2.64
CA GLU A 65 -8.88 -15.30 -1.19
C GLU A 65 -8.07 -14.27 -0.42
N VAL A 66 -8.69 -13.74 0.65
CA VAL A 66 -8.03 -12.88 1.64
C VAL A 66 -6.85 -13.63 2.28
N TRP A 67 -5.71 -12.94 2.36
CA TRP A 67 -4.54 -13.42 3.06
C TRP A 67 -4.72 -13.25 4.58
N HIS A 68 -4.79 -14.36 5.30
CA HIS A 68 -4.93 -14.39 6.76
C HIS A 68 -3.58 -14.34 7.51
N ALA A 69 -2.54 -13.76 6.91
CA ALA A 69 -1.25 -13.54 7.55
C ALA A 69 -1.25 -12.30 8.45
N SER A 70 -0.26 -12.21 9.33
CA SER A 70 -0.05 -11.03 10.17
C SER A 70 0.36 -9.81 9.34
N ALA A 71 0.15 -8.62 9.88
CA ALA A 71 0.62 -7.38 9.24
C ALA A 71 2.13 -7.42 8.96
N GLU A 72 2.94 -7.93 9.89
CA GLU A 72 4.40 -8.01 9.71
C GLU A 72 4.82 -9.02 8.63
N GLU A 73 4.14 -10.16 8.50
CA GLU A 73 4.41 -11.10 7.41
C GLU A 73 4.10 -10.49 6.05
N ILE A 74 2.96 -9.80 5.93
CA ILE A 74 2.56 -9.13 4.68
C ILE A 74 3.56 -8.03 4.36
N ILE A 75 3.92 -7.17 5.32
CA ILE A 75 4.90 -6.10 5.09
C ILE A 75 6.28 -6.66 4.73
N SER A 76 6.72 -7.73 5.39
CA SER A 76 7.99 -8.38 5.05
C SER A 76 8.00 -8.92 3.62
N PHE A 77 6.89 -9.50 3.17
CA PHE A 77 6.72 -9.95 1.79
C PHE A 77 6.81 -8.79 0.79
N LEU A 78 6.09 -7.68 1.05
CA LEU A 78 6.10 -6.50 0.19
C LEU A 78 7.51 -5.88 0.12
N GLN A 79 8.17 -5.70 1.27
CA GLN A 79 9.52 -5.15 1.34
C GLN A 79 10.55 -6.03 0.63
N ALA A 80 10.42 -7.36 0.70
CA ALA A 80 11.32 -8.29 0.02
C ALA A 80 11.21 -8.21 -1.51
N GLY A 81 10.04 -7.82 -2.05
CA GLY A 81 9.81 -7.62 -3.47
C GLY A 81 10.19 -6.22 -3.99
N TRP A 82 10.48 -5.26 -3.10
CA TRP A 82 10.73 -3.88 -3.51
C TRP A 82 11.98 -3.75 -4.40
N PRO A 83 11.90 -3.10 -5.58
CA PRO A 83 13.05 -2.95 -6.47
C PRO A 83 14.15 -2.07 -5.85
N PRO A 84 15.40 -2.55 -5.72
CA PRO A 84 16.44 -1.86 -4.95
C PRO A 84 17.01 -0.60 -5.64
N HIS A 85 16.82 -0.44 -6.95
CA HIS A 85 17.39 0.65 -7.75
C HIS A 85 16.42 1.78 -8.05
N VAL A 86 15.14 1.62 -7.76
CA VAL A 86 14.11 2.62 -8.02
C VAL A 86 14.32 3.84 -7.13
N LYS A 87 14.22 5.03 -7.72
CA LYS A 87 14.35 6.33 -7.04
C LYS A 87 13.29 7.35 -7.43
N ASP A 88 12.30 6.93 -8.22
CA ASP A 88 11.31 7.80 -8.85
C ASP A 88 9.97 7.05 -8.93
N GLU A 89 8.85 7.74 -8.73
CA GLU A 89 7.53 7.10 -8.74
C GLU A 89 7.07 6.68 -10.15
N HIS A 90 7.65 7.25 -11.19
CA HIS A 90 7.36 6.92 -12.58
C HIS A 90 8.31 5.85 -13.15
N ASP A 91 9.18 5.27 -12.31
CA ASP A 91 10.04 4.17 -12.70
C ASP A 91 9.19 2.95 -13.13
N ILE A 92 9.53 2.36 -14.28
CA ILE A 92 8.80 1.22 -14.83
C ILE A 92 8.90 -0.01 -13.92
N ASP A 93 10.02 -0.19 -13.22
CA ASP A 93 10.21 -1.34 -12.34
C ASP A 93 9.38 -1.22 -11.07
N LEU A 94 9.09 0.02 -10.62
CA LEU A 94 8.15 0.26 -9.53
C LEU A 94 6.70 -0.04 -9.97
N ASN A 95 6.34 0.36 -11.18
CA ASN A 95 5.03 0.07 -11.74
C ASN A 95 4.81 -1.44 -11.93
N ASN A 96 5.83 -2.15 -12.42
CA ASN A 96 5.80 -3.61 -12.53
C ASN A 96 5.67 -4.27 -11.15
N TYR A 97 6.44 -3.80 -10.16
CA TYR A 97 6.32 -4.27 -8.78
C TYR A 97 4.87 -4.14 -8.27
N PHE A 98 4.23 -2.97 -8.39
CA PHE A 98 2.84 -2.80 -7.94
C PHE A 98 1.84 -3.67 -8.71
N TYR A 99 2.07 -3.91 -10.00
CA TYR A 99 1.21 -4.76 -10.82
C TYR A 99 1.27 -6.24 -10.40
N ASP A 100 2.45 -6.72 -10.01
CA ASP A 100 2.69 -8.11 -9.63
C ASP A 100 2.23 -8.44 -8.19
N LEU A 101 1.88 -7.42 -7.39
CA LEU A 101 1.41 -7.62 -6.03
C LEU A 101 0.00 -8.24 -5.99
N PRO A 102 -0.31 -9.03 -4.94
CA PRO A 102 -1.70 -9.38 -4.66
C PRO A 102 -2.58 -8.14 -4.47
N ALA A 103 -3.85 -8.25 -4.81
CA ALA A 103 -4.79 -7.13 -4.73
C ALA A 103 -4.89 -6.59 -3.30
N LEU A 104 -4.81 -5.26 -3.19
CA LEU A 104 -5.16 -4.51 -1.99
C LEU A 104 -6.68 -4.47 -1.84
N LEU A 105 -7.16 -4.87 -0.67
CA LEU A 105 -8.58 -4.91 -0.32
C LEU A 105 -8.86 -3.84 0.73
N TRP A 106 -9.72 -2.87 0.40
CA TRP A 106 -10.14 -1.82 1.33
C TRP A 106 -11.33 -2.28 2.17
N VAL A 107 -11.27 -2.01 3.47
CA VAL A 107 -12.38 -2.28 4.39
C VAL A 107 -13.06 -0.96 4.72
N GLY A 108 -14.27 -0.77 4.19
CA GLY A 108 -15.07 0.41 4.45
C GLY A 108 -15.54 0.52 5.90
N PRO A 109 -16.03 1.70 6.35
CA PRO A 109 -16.57 1.88 7.69
C PRO A 109 -17.75 0.95 8.04
N ASP A 110 -18.47 0.46 7.03
CA ASP A 110 -19.56 -0.51 7.16
C ASP A 110 -19.07 -1.98 7.17
N GLY A 111 -17.76 -2.19 7.14
CA GLY A 111 -17.12 -3.51 7.09
C GLY A 111 -17.11 -4.17 5.72
N LYS A 112 -17.64 -3.51 4.68
CA LYS A 112 -17.60 -4.06 3.32
C LYS A 112 -16.19 -4.01 2.75
N ILE A 113 -15.86 -5.05 2.01
CA ILE A 113 -14.60 -5.14 1.29
C ILE A 113 -14.82 -4.63 -0.13
N SER A 114 -13.95 -3.73 -0.57
CA SER A 114 -13.86 -3.28 -1.97
C SER A 114 -12.42 -3.42 -2.46
N SER A 115 -12.28 -3.94 -3.66
CA SER A 115 -11.04 -3.91 -4.43
C SER A 115 -11.28 -3.08 -5.69
N SER A 116 -10.21 -2.52 -6.24
CA SER A 116 -10.24 -1.82 -7.52
C SER A 116 -9.44 -2.55 -8.57
#